data_AF-A0A3P6TGQ8-F1
#
_entry.id   AF-A0A3P6TGQ8-F1
#
_cell.length_a   1.000
_cell.length_b   1.000
_cell.length_c   1.000
_cell.angle_alpha   90.00
_cell.angle_beta   90.00
_cell.angle_gamma   90.00
#
_symmetry.space_group_name_H-M   'P 1'
#
loop_
_entity.id
_entity.type
_entity.pdbx_description
1 polymer ?
#
loop_
_entity_poly.entity_id
_entity_poly.type
_entity_poly.pdbx_seq_one_letter_code
_entity_poly.pdbx_strand_id
1 'polypeptide(L)'
;MFAQRVALKFSVPLYVCFNLSSSSALSTRRHFDFQLAGLKEIATQCKDLKIGFTVLPVMDESSRGTKRTAEGKSVRTKTESTFRGLLDLIRSLRVAALITDFSPLREDAAAVQTVSQMLPSSTSFFQVDAHNIVPAWHASDKLEYAARTIRRKLHEKSQTLLTEFPPVRAHPFPADAKVLKLHAPFFSPNHSKQLPLALRTVDCVCACEA
;
A
#
# COMPACT_ATOMS: atom_id res chain seq x y z
N MET A 1 -16.60 0.43 1.35
CA MET A 1 -15.16 0.54 1.67
C MET A 1 -14.88 0.12 3.12
N PHE A 2 -13.97 -0.83 3.35
CA PHE A 2 -13.63 -1.34 4.70
C PHE A 2 -12.89 -0.30 5.56
N ALA A 3 -11.82 0.31 5.04
CA ALA A 3 -11.04 1.30 5.77
C ALA A 3 -11.86 2.52 6.22
N GLN A 4 -12.69 3.06 5.33
CA GLN A 4 -13.58 4.16 5.67
C GLN A 4 -14.60 3.77 6.77
N ARG A 5 -15.13 2.55 6.73
CA ARG A 5 -16.05 2.07 7.79
C ARG A 5 -15.35 1.96 9.14
N VAL A 6 -14.10 1.49 9.16
CA VAL A 6 -13.29 1.44 10.39
C VAL A 6 -13.06 2.86 10.91
N ALA A 7 -12.61 3.78 10.05
CA ALA A 7 -12.37 5.17 10.44
C ALA A 7 -13.63 5.86 10.99
N LEU A 8 -14.78 5.67 10.33
CA LEU A 8 -16.06 6.23 10.80
C LEU A 8 -16.52 5.61 12.13
N LYS A 9 -16.30 4.31 12.34
CA LYS A 9 -16.67 3.62 13.58
C LYS A 9 -15.93 4.19 14.79
N PHE A 10 -14.66 4.57 14.61
CA PHE A 10 -13.82 5.11 15.68
C PHE A 10 -13.78 6.64 15.71
N SER A 11 -14.46 7.32 14.78
CA SER A 11 -14.47 8.79 14.66
C SER A 11 -13.09 9.41 14.45
N VAL A 12 -12.28 8.76 13.61
CA VAL A 12 -10.87 9.09 13.36
C VAL A 12 -10.65 9.52 11.91
N PRO A 13 -9.62 10.33 11.59
CA PRO A 13 -9.31 10.70 10.22
C PRO A 13 -8.86 9.49 9.39
N LEU A 14 -9.06 9.57 8.07
CA LEU A 14 -8.65 8.56 7.11
C LEU A 14 -7.53 9.10 6.22
N TYR A 15 -6.44 8.35 6.16
CA TYR A 15 -5.30 8.63 5.29
C TYR A 15 -5.04 7.50 4.33
N VAL A 16 -4.85 7.82 3.07
CA VAL A 16 -4.37 6.94 2.01
C VAL A 16 -2.91 7.26 1.78
N CYS A 17 -2.04 6.29 2.04
CA CYS A 17 -0.67 6.34 1.58
C CYS A 17 -0.60 5.62 0.22
N PHE A 18 0.35 5.96 -0.65
CA PHE A 18 0.81 5.12 -1.76
C PHE A 18 2.34 4.99 -1.66
N ASN A 19 2.87 3.78 -1.53
CA ASN A 19 4.31 3.59 -1.54
C ASN A 19 4.70 3.51 -3.00
N LEU A 20 5.38 4.54 -3.52
CA LEU A 20 5.91 4.49 -4.88
C LEU A 20 7.06 3.50 -4.88
N SER A 21 6.63 2.26 -4.96
CA SER A 21 7.41 1.10 -4.78
C SER A 21 7.38 0.39 -6.12
N SER A 22 8.42 -0.35 -6.33
CA SER A 22 9.14 -0.07 -7.52
C SER A 22 9.04 -1.28 -8.47
N SER A 23 7.86 -1.87 -8.57
CA SER A 23 7.62 -3.21 -9.13
C SER A 23 8.48 -3.55 -10.34
N SER A 24 8.99 -4.78 -10.37
CA SER A 24 9.47 -5.37 -11.62
C SER A 24 8.40 -5.41 -12.71
N ALA A 25 7.10 -5.36 -12.36
CA ALA A 25 5.99 -5.23 -13.29
C ALA A 25 5.91 -3.84 -13.97
N LEU A 26 6.41 -2.79 -13.32
CA LEU A 26 6.43 -1.41 -13.83
C LEU A 26 7.74 -1.13 -14.58
N SER A 27 8.25 -2.12 -15.31
CA SER A 27 9.58 -2.09 -15.94
C SER A 27 9.74 -1.04 -17.05
N THR A 28 8.65 -0.42 -17.52
CA THR A 28 8.70 0.54 -18.62
C THR A 28 8.30 1.93 -18.16
N ARG A 29 8.91 2.94 -18.76
CA ARG A 29 8.53 4.35 -18.58
C ARG A 29 7.02 4.59 -18.81
N ARG A 30 6.41 3.85 -19.75
CA ARG A 30 4.98 3.97 -20.05
C ARG A 30 4.10 3.55 -18.86
N HIS A 31 4.42 2.42 -18.22
CA HIS A 31 3.69 1.96 -17.05
C HIS A 31 3.82 2.96 -15.90
N PHE A 32 5.03 3.49 -15.70
CA PHE A 32 5.30 4.48 -14.67
C PHE A 32 4.56 5.81 -14.91
N ASP A 33 4.63 6.35 -16.14
CA ASP A 33 3.94 7.59 -16.51
C ASP A 33 2.41 7.42 -16.36
N PHE A 34 1.86 6.26 -16.75
CA PHE A 34 0.44 5.93 -16.58
C PHE A 34 0.04 5.89 -15.10
N GLN A 35 0.82 5.22 -14.26
CA GLN A 35 0.57 5.13 -12.82
C GLN A 35 0.65 6.50 -12.14
N LEU A 36 1.68 7.30 -12.45
CA LEU A 36 1.81 8.66 -11.90
C LEU A 36 0.64 9.56 -12.32
N ALA A 37 0.18 9.45 -13.56
CA ALA A 37 -1.01 10.17 -14.02
C ALA A 37 -2.25 9.76 -13.22
N GLY A 38 -2.46 8.45 -13.00
CA GLY A 38 -3.56 7.95 -12.16
C GLY A 38 -3.47 8.41 -10.70
N LEU A 39 -2.28 8.40 -10.10
CA LEU A 39 -2.07 8.87 -8.72
C LEU A 39 -2.37 10.37 -8.56
N LYS A 40 -2.12 11.20 -9.58
CA LYS A 40 -2.52 12.62 -9.59
C LYS A 40 -4.03 12.80 -9.55
N GLU A 41 -4.75 11.97 -10.32
CA GLU A 41 -6.20 11.98 -10.32
C GLU A 41 -6.76 11.55 -8.96
N ILE A 42 -6.26 10.45 -8.41
CA ILE A 42 -6.64 9.94 -7.08
C ILE A 42 -6.38 10.99 -5.99
N ALA A 43 -5.23 11.68 -6.03
CA ALA A 43 -4.92 12.74 -5.07
C ALA A 43 -5.99 13.86 -5.07
N THR A 44 -6.49 14.21 -6.26
CA THR A 44 -7.54 15.22 -6.43
C THR A 44 -8.87 14.71 -5.85
N GLN A 45 -9.26 13.47 -6.19
CA GLN A 45 -10.49 12.85 -5.68
C GLN A 45 -10.45 12.70 -4.14
N CYS A 46 -9.32 12.30 -3.56
CA CYS A 46 -9.14 12.22 -2.11
C CYS A 46 -9.28 13.59 -1.45
N LYS A 47 -8.76 14.65 -2.06
CA LYS A 47 -8.90 16.02 -1.57
C LYS A 47 -10.36 16.46 -1.51
N ASP A 48 -11.14 16.18 -2.55
CA ASP A 48 -12.58 16.50 -2.60
C ASP A 48 -13.37 15.73 -1.52
N LEU A 49 -12.93 14.50 -1.22
CA LEU A 49 -13.49 13.66 -0.17
C LEU A 49 -12.95 13.97 1.24
N LYS A 50 -12.07 14.96 1.40
CA LYS A 50 -11.39 15.29 2.68
C LYS A 50 -10.57 14.13 3.27
N ILE A 51 -10.06 13.25 2.42
CA ILE A 51 -9.22 12.12 2.78
C ILE A 51 -7.75 12.53 2.56
N GLY A 52 -6.89 12.27 3.54
CA GLY A 52 -5.46 12.55 3.40
C GLY A 52 -4.84 11.64 2.35
N PHE A 53 -3.96 12.19 1.49
CA PHE A 53 -3.28 11.40 0.46
C PHE A 53 -1.80 11.74 0.41
N THR A 54 -0.94 10.73 0.52
CA THR A 54 0.52 10.89 0.48
C THR A 54 1.15 9.81 -0.40
N VAL A 55 2.11 10.20 -1.24
CA VAL A 55 2.96 9.25 -1.97
C VAL A 55 4.33 9.20 -1.30
N LEU A 56 4.78 8.02 -0.88
CA LEU A 56 6.12 7.83 -0.32
C LEU A 56 7.13 7.69 -1.47
N PRO A 57 8.27 8.39 -1.41
CA PRO A 57 9.27 8.36 -2.46
C PRO A 57 9.99 7.02 -2.53
N VAL A 58 10.43 6.66 -3.74
CA VAL A 58 11.46 5.63 -3.95
C VAL A 58 12.72 6.09 -3.21
N MET A 59 13.09 5.39 -2.12
CA MET A 59 14.38 5.64 -1.49
C MET A 59 15.47 4.99 -2.33
N ASP A 60 16.32 5.81 -2.94
CA ASP A 60 17.48 5.36 -3.69
C ASP A 60 18.63 5.10 -2.70
N GLU A 61 19.11 3.85 -2.64
CA GLU A 61 20.27 3.42 -1.86
C GLU A 61 21.56 3.99 -2.48
N SER A 62 21.72 5.31 -2.42
CA SER A 62 22.91 6.03 -2.90
C SER A 62 24.10 5.94 -1.94
N SER A 63 24.07 5.03 -0.96
CA SER A 63 25.21 4.72 -0.10
C SER A 63 25.65 3.26 -0.27
N ARG A 64 26.22 2.93 -1.43
CA ARG A 64 27.06 1.72 -1.62
C ARG A 64 28.35 1.85 -0.80
N GLY A 65 28.24 1.72 0.52
CA GLY A 65 29.36 1.44 1.41
C GLY A 65 29.32 -0.04 1.78
N THR A 66 29.95 -0.90 0.98
CA THR A 66 30.12 -2.32 1.32
C THR A 66 31.07 -2.44 2.52
N LYS A 67 30.57 -2.32 3.75
CA LYS A 67 31.31 -2.76 4.94
C LYS A 67 31.15 -4.28 5.06
N ARG A 68 32.17 -5.01 4.65
CA ARG A 68 32.30 -6.46 4.94
C ARG A 68 32.78 -6.59 6.38
N THR A 69 31.97 -7.19 7.25
CA THR A 69 32.44 -7.70 8.55
C THR A 69 32.93 -9.13 8.38
N ALA A 70 33.96 -9.51 9.16
CA ALA A 70 34.71 -10.76 9.02
C ALA A 70 33.93 -12.04 9.41
N GLU A 71 32.70 -11.91 9.89
CA GLU A 71 31.81 -13.02 10.18
C GLU A 71 30.70 -13.01 9.12
N GLY A 72 30.64 -14.05 8.30
CA GLY A 72 29.79 -14.21 7.11
C GLY A 72 28.28 -14.29 7.38
N LYS A 73 27.75 -13.45 8.26
CA LYS A 73 26.32 -13.29 8.54
C LYS A 73 25.87 -11.95 7.96
N SER A 74 25.23 -11.99 6.79
CA SER A 74 24.54 -10.82 6.23
C SER A 74 23.27 -10.56 7.04
N VAL A 75 23.40 -9.78 8.11
CA VAL A 75 22.32 -9.54 9.07
C VAL A 75 21.46 -8.36 8.60
N ARG A 76 20.22 -8.66 8.19
CA ARG A 76 18.98 -7.88 8.39
C ARG A 76 18.89 -6.37 8.08
N THR A 77 19.85 -5.71 7.44
CA THR A 77 19.81 -4.25 7.26
C THR A 77 19.10 -3.74 5.99
N LYS A 78 18.91 -4.59 4.97
CA LYS A 78 18.34 -4.17 3.68
C LYS A 78 16.81 -3.94 3.70
N THR A 79 16.11 -4.59 4.63
CA THR A 79 14.65 -4.61 4.63
C THR A 79 14.05 -3.40 5.35
N GLU A 80 14.69 -2.90 6.41
CA GLU A 80 14.21 -1.73 7.15
C GLU A 80 14.27 -0.44 6.33
N SER A 81 15.29 -0.28 5.48
CA SER A 81 15.46 0.95 4.69
C SER A 81 14.31 1.16 3.70
N THR A 82 13.78 0.08 3.11
CA THR A 82 12.71 0.15 2.12
C THR A 82 11.39 0.64 2.71
N PHE A 83 11.10 0.30 3.98
CA PHE A 83 9.86 0.68 4.67
C PHE A 83 10.02 1.84 5.64
N ARG A 84 11.20 2.46 5.69
CA ARG A 84 11.50 3.56 6.61
C ARG A 84 10.49 4.71 6.48
N GLY A 85 10.16 5.12 5.26
CA GLY A 85 9.18 6.18 5.02
C GLY A 85 7.78 5.82 5.53
N LEU A 86 7.37 4.55 5.39
CA LEU A 86 6.10 4.07 5.91
C LEU A 86 6.10 4.05 7.45
N LEU A 87 7.18 3.60 8.08
CA LEU A 87 7.31 3.60 9.53
C LEU A 87 7.32 5.02 10.12
N ASP A 88 8.02 5.94 9.48
CA ASP A 88 8.05 7.35 9.89
C ASP A 88 6.66 7.97 9.79
N LEU A 89 5.89 7.63 8.74
CA LEU A 89 4.50 8.04 8.59
C LEU A 89 3.61 7.46 9.70
N ILE A 90 3.75 6.16 10.00
CA ILE A 90 2.97 5.47 11.04
C ILE A 90 3.19 6.11 12.41
N ARG A 91 4.43 6.48 12.73
CA ARG A 91 4.79 7.13 14.00
C ARG A 91 4.31 8.57 14.07
N SER A 92 4.47 9.34 12.98
CA SER A 92 4.09 10.75 12.95
C SER A 92 2.58 10.94 13.04
N LEU A 93 1.80 10.11 12.34
CA LEU A 93 0.34 10.11 12.37
C LEU A 93 -0.27 9.26 13.49
N ARG A 94 0.55 8.66 14.37
CA ARG A 94 0.09 7.78 15.47
C ARG A 94 -0.98 6.78 15.02
N VAL A 95 -0.65 6.04 13.97
CA VAL A 95 -1.61 5.17 13.28
C VAL A 95 -2.03 3.99 14.16
N ALA A 96 -3.32 3.89 14.43
CA ALA A 96 -3.96 2.82 15.19
C ALA A 96 -4.29 1.59 14.35
N ALA A 97 -4.64 1.77 13.07
CA ALA A 97 -4.95 0.67 12.16
C ALA A 97 -4.33 0.90 10.79
N LEU A 98 -3.66 -0.15 10.30
CA LEU A 98 -3.00 -0.25 9.02
C LEU A 98 -3.75 -1.25 8.14
N ILE A 99 -4.26 -0.82 6.98
CA ILE A 99 -5.06 -1.67 6.10
C ILE A 99 -4.44 -1.68 4.71
N THR A 100 -4.11 -2.85 4.18
CA THR A 100 -3.52 -3.02 2.83
C THR A 100 -4.38 -3.94 1.97
N ASP A 101 -4.16 -3.87 0.66
CA ASP A 101 -4.78 -4.79 -0.27
C ASP A 101 -4.09 -6.17 -0.28
N PHE A 102 -4.67 -7.10 -1.03
CA PHE A 102 -4.10 -8.41 -1.25
C PHE A 102 -3.49 -8.48 -2.65
N SER A 103 -2.23 -8.92 -2.71
CA SER A 103 -1.58 -9.35 -3.93
C SER A 103 -0.98 -10.74 -3.75
N PRO A 104 -1.20 -11.67 -4.70
CA PRO A 104 -0.63 -13.02 -4.65
C PRO A 104 0.86 -13.05 -5.06
N LEU A 105 1.44 -11.94 -5.51
CA LEU A 105 2.83 -11.89 -5.93
C LEU A 105 3.76 -12.07 -4.74
N ARG A 106 4.86 -12.79 -4.97
CA ARG A 106 5.83 -13.15 -3.92
C ARG A 106 6.43 -11.94 -3.22
N GLU A 107 6.68 -10.86 -3.96
CA GLU A 107 7.30 -9.64 -3.45
C GLU A 107 6.35 -8.91 -2.50
N ASP A 108 5.09 -8.72 -2.93
CA ASP A 108 4.06 -8.07 -2.12
C ASP A 108 3.74 -8.89 -0.86
N ALA A 109 3.60 -10.21 -0.99
CA ALA A 109 3.37 -11.10 0.15
C ALA A 109 4.52 -11.07 1.17
N ALA A 110 5.77 -11.10 0.71
CA ALA A 110 6.94 -10.99 1.59
C ALA A 110 7.00 -9.63 2.30
N ALA A 111 6.57 -8.58 1.61
CA ALA A 111 6.55 -7.26 2.19
C ALA A 111 5.43 -7.05 3.21
N VAL A 112 4.24 -7.59 2.98
CA VAL A 112 3.14 -7.64 3.96
C VAL A 112 3.62 -8.33 5.24
N GLN A 113 4.32 -9.47 5.13
CA GLN A 113 4.90 -10.16 6.28
C GLN A 113 5.96 -9.32 7.00
N THR A 114 6.82 -8.66 6.24
CA THR A 114 7.86 -7.78 6.77
C THR A 114 7.26 -6.62 7.55
N VAL A 115 6.32 -5.90 6.94
CA VAL A 115 5.63 -4.76 7.57
C VAL A 115 4.92 -5.25 8.84
N SER A 116 4.20 -6.37 8.78
CA SER A 116 3.54 -6.94 9.96
C SER A 116 4.48 -7.22 11.14
N GLN A 117 5.75 -7.54 10.89
CA GLN A 117 6.75 -7.75 11.96
C GLN A 117 7.35 -6.45 12.49
N MET A 118 7.34 -5.38 11.69
CA MET A 118 7.94 -4.08 12.02
C MET A 118 6.96 -3.13 12.72
N LEU A 119 5.65 -3.45 12.73
CA LEU A 119 4.64 -2.58 13.31
C LEU A 119 4.75 -2.51 14.84
N PRO A 120 4.50 -1.32 15.43
CA PRO A 120 4.35 -1.20 16.87
C PRO A 120 3.16 -2.04 17.38
N SER A 121 3.24 -2.55 18.61
CA SER A 121 2.15 -3.30 19.25
C SER A 121 0.84 -2.52 19.37
N SER A 122 0.89 -1.18 19.25
CA SER A 122 -0.27 -0.29 19.26
C SER A 122 -1.05 -0.26 17.94
N THR A 123 -0.47 -0.75 16.84
CA THR A 123 -1.05 -0.64 15.50
C THR A 123 -1.60 -1.98 15.03
N SER A 124 -2.89 -2.04 14.75
CA SER A 124 -3.54 -3.23 14.16
C SER A 124 -3.25 -3.31 12.67
N PHE A 125 -3.05 -4.52 12.14
CA PHE A 125 -2.80 -4.75 10.71
C PHE A 125 -3.91 -5.61 10.09
N PHE A 126 -4.45 -5.15 8.97
CA PHE A 126 -5.49 -5.85 8.22
C PHE A 126 -5.13 -5.93 6.74
N GLN A 127 -5.45 -7.06 6.14
CA GLN A 127 -5.37 -7.25 4.70
C GLN A 127 -6.76 -7.49 4.13
N VAL A 128 -7.08 -6.86 3.01
CA VAL A 128 -8.38 -6.94 2.33
C VAL A 128 -8.16 -7.30 0.87
N ASP A 129 -8.85 -8.32 0.37
CA ASP A 129 -8.89 -8.57 -1.08
C ASP A 129 -9.81 -7.55 -1.76
N ALA A 130 -9.20 -6.59 -2.44
CA ALA A 130 -9.88 -5.54 -3.18
C ALA A 130 -9.90 -5.81 -4.70
N HIS A 131 -9.24 -6.87 -5.17
CA HIS A 131 -9.08 -7.16 -6.59
C HIS A 131 -10.05 -8.24 -7.07
N ASN A 132 -10.45 -9.16 -6.19
CA ASN A 132 -11.34 -10.27 -6.54
C ASN A 132 -12.74 -10.08 -5.96
N ILE A 133 -13.77 -10.45 -6.75
CA ILE A 133 -15.17 -10.47 -6.27
C ILE A 133 -15.32 -11.49 -5.13
N VAL A 134 -14.76 -12.69 -5.33
CA VAL A 134 -14.65 -13.71 -4.29
C VAL A 134 -13.19 -13.69 -3.82
N PRO A 135 -12.90 -13.34 -2.56
CA PRO A 135 -11.53 -13.25 -2.07
C PRO A 135 -10.73 -14.52 -2.34
N ALA A 136 -9.46 -14.41 -2.73
CA ALA A 136 -8.65 -15.53 -3.17
C ALA A 136 -8.58 -16.67 -2.13
N TRP A 137 -8.35 -16.33 -0.86
CA TRP A 137 -8.35 -17.29 0.25
C TRP A 137 -9.74 -17.84 0.59
N HIS A 138 -10.81 -17.15 0.18
CA HIS A 138 -12.17 -17.63 0.34
C HIS A 138 -12.62 -18.49 -0.85
N ALA A 139 -12.02 -18.34 -2.03
CA ALA A 139 -12.44 -19.03 -3.25
C ALA A 139 -12.24 -20.55 -3.16
N SER A 140 -11.06 -21.00 -2.75
CA SER A 140 -10.70 -22.42 -2.63
C SER A 140 -9.53 -22.62 -1.64
N ASP A 141 -9.56 -23.71 -0.87
CA ASP A 141 -8.48 -24.07 0.08
C ASP A 141 -7.24 -24.66 -0.61
N LYS A 142 -7.31 -24.88 -1.92
CA LYS A 142 -6.24 -25.46 -2.73
C LYS A 142 -6.15 -24.83 -4.11
N LEU A 143 -4.97 -24.97 -4.72
CA LEU A 143 -4.76 -24.68 -6.13
C LEU A 143 -5.65 -25.59 -6.98
N GLU A 144 -6.39 -24.98 -7.90
CA GLU A 144 -7.31 -25.67 -8.80
C GLU A 144 -6.62 -25.97 -10.13
N TYR A 145 -6.74 -27.21 -10.62
CA TYR A 145 -6.00 -27.67 -11.79
C TYR A 145 -6.61 -27.21 -13.12
N ALA A 146 -7.89 -26.85 -13.13
CA ALA A 146 -8.60 -26.44 -14.34
C ALA A 146 -9.72 -25.44 -14.03
N ALA A 147 -10.08 -24.63 -15.03
CA ALA A 147 -11.18 -23.67 -14.91
C ALA A 147 -12.51 -24.33 -14.47
N ARG A 148 -12.79 -25.57 -14.92
CA ARG A 148 -14.04 -26.26 -14.55
C ARG A 148 -14.15 -26.56 -13.06
N THR A 149 -13.04 -26.74 -12.36
CA THR A 149 -13.05 -27.17 -10.94
C THR A 149 -13.20 -25.98 -9.99
N ILE A 150 -12.68 -24.81 -10.36
CA ILE A 150 -12.88 -23.57 -9.61
C ILE A 150 -14.21 -22.88 -9.94
N ARG A 151 -14.71 -22.99 -11.19
CA ARG A 151 -15.90 -22.27 -11.67
C ARG A 151 -17.14 -22.50 -10.80
N ARG A 152 -17.43 -23.75 -10.42
CA ARG A 152 -18.59 -24.06 -9.58
C ARG A 152 -18.50 -23.35 -8.22
N LYS A 153 -17.34 -23.44 -7.55
CA LYS A 153 -17.08 -22.81 -6.25
C LYS A 153 -17.22 -21.29 -6.30
N LEU A 154 -16.70 -20.67 -7.36
CA LEU A 154 -16.81 -19.23 -7.56
C LEU A 154 -18.25 -18.80 -7.82
N HIS A 155 -19.00 -19.52 -8.66
CA HIS A 155 -20.40 -19.18 -8.95
C HIS A 155 -21.29 -19.29 -7.71
N GLU A 156 -21.11 -20.34 -6.91
CA GLU A 156 -21.85 -20.50 -5.65
C GLU A 156 -21.60 -19.32 -4.70
N LYS A 157 -20.34 -18.89 -4.55
CA LYS A 157 -19.96 -17.76 -3.67
C LYS A 157 -20.29 -16.40 -4.26
N SER A 158 -20.26 -16.26 -5.59
CA SER A 158 -20.53 -14.97 -6.25
C SER A 158 -21.98 -14.53 -6.09
N GLN A 159 -22.92 -15.46 -5.90
CA GLN A 159 -24.33 -15.11 -5.70
C GLN A 159 -24.56 -14.19 -4.49
N THR A 160 -23.70 -14.25 -3.47
CA THR A 160 -23.79 -13.40 -2.28
C THR A 160 -22.77 -12.26 -2.27
N LEU A 161 -21.63 -12.44 -2.94
CA LEU A 161 -20.51 -11.48 -2.90
C LEU A 161 -20.53 -10.48 -4.06
N LEU A 162 -21.13 -10.82 -5.19
CA LEU A 162 -21.29 -9.93 -6.33
C LEU A 162 -22.41 -8.91 -6.03
N THR A 163 -22.05 -7.89 -5.27
CA THR A 163 -22.94 -6.83 -4.82
C THR A 163 -22.41 -5.48 -5.26
N GLU A 164 -23.30 -4.49 -5.33
CA GLU A 164 -22.90 -3.11 -5.60
C GLU A 164 -21.97 -2.57 -4.50
N PHE A 165 -20.97 -1.80 -4.90
CA PHE A 165 -20.07 -1.17 -3.94
C PHE A 165 -20.79 -0.03 -3.23
N PRO A 166 -20.72 0.05 -1.89
CA PRO A 166 -21.25 1.21 -1.18
C PRO A 166 -20.44 2.46 -1.58
N PRO A 167 -21.09 3.62 -1.79
CA PRO A 167 -20.41 4.82 -2.25
C PRO A 167 -19.40 5.32 -1.23
N VAL A 168 -18.28 5.85 -1.71
CA VAL A 168 -17.32 6.56 -0.87
C VAL A 168 -17.90 7.92 -0.51
N ARG A 169 -17.94 8.22 0.79
CA ARG A 169 -18.49 9.49 1.30
C ARG A 169 -17.37 10.46 1.63
N ALA A 170 -17.65 11.75 1.63
CA ALA A 170 -16.71 12.72 2.19
C ALA A 170 -16.49 12.42 3.68
N HIS A 171 -15.24 12.39 4.10
CA HIS A 171 -14.88 12.03 5.47
C HIS A 171 -15.14 13.23 6.40
N PRO A 172 -15.88 13.06 7.52
CA PRO A 172 -16.23 14.17 8.40
C PRO A 172 -15.03 14.69 9.21
N PHE A 173 -14.00 13.86 9.42
CA PHE A 173 -12.79 14.20 10.16
C PHE A 173 -11.64 14.50 9.19
N PRO A 174 -11.34 15.77 8.89
CA PRO A 174 -10.31 16.10 7.90
C PRO A 174 -8.92 15.64 8.38
N ALA A 175 -8.14 15.12 7.45
CA ALA A 175 -6.72 14.87 7.67
C ALA A 175 -5.97 16.17 7.99
N ASP A 176 -5.10 16.17 9.01
CA ASP A 176 -4.17 17.26 9.31
C ASP A 176 -3.25 17.56 8.12
N ALA A 177 -3.28 18.81 7.67
CA ALA A 177 -2.52 19.33 6.53
C ALA A 177 -1.02 19.47 6.82
N LYS A 178 -0.59 19.46 8.09
CA LYS A 178 0.83 19.64 8.46
C LYS A 178 1.73 18.51 7.96
N VAL A 179 1.21 17.28 7.88
CA VAL A 179 1.98 16.08 7.51
C VAL A 179 2.25 16.00 6.00
N LEU A 180 1.41 16.63 5.16
CA LEU A 180 1.58 16.69 3.71
C LEU A 180 2.88 17.39 3.28
N LYS A 181 3.46 18.26 4.13
CA LYS A 181 4.67 19.02 3.79
C LYS A 181 5.97 18.22 3.88
N LEU A 182 6.03 17.16 4.68
CA LEU A 182 7.29 16.43 4.91
C LEU A 182 7.72 15.55 3.72
N HIS A 183 6.80 15.16 2.84
CA HIS A 183 7.05 14.14 1.81
C HIS A 183 6.58 14.54 0.39
N ALA A 184 6.39 15.83 0.12
CA ALA A 184 5.88 16.33 -1.16
C ALA A 184 6.94 16.81 -2.19
N PRO A 185 8.18 16.28 -2.32
CA PRO A 185 9.06 16.77 -3.38
C PRO A 185 8.69 16.25 -4.78
N PHE A 186 7.78 15.27 -4.91
CA PHE A 186 7.56 14.56 -6.17
C PHE A 186 6.67 15.28 -7.20
N PHE A 187 5.91 16.30 -6.81
CA PHE A 187 4.99 17.01 -7.73
C PHE A 187 5.57 18.32 -8.29
N SER A 188 6.87 18.59 -8.13
CA SER A 188 7.50 19.74 -8.76
C SER A 188 7.81 19.46 -10.25
N PRO A 189 7.43 20.34 -11.19
CA PRO A 189 7.43 20.06 -12.64
C PRO A 189 8.81 19.87 -13.30
N ASN A 190 9.93 19.91 -12.57
CA ASN A 190 11.28 20.10 -13.13
C ASN A 190 12.29 18.94 -13.00
N HIS A 191 11.92 17.75 -12.50
CA HIS A 191 12.88 16.62 -12.40
C HIS A 191 12.67 15.56 -13.49
N SER A 192 13.11 15.87 -14.71
CA SER A 192 13.13 14.98 -15.88
C SER A 192 14.49 14.28 -16.13
N LYS A 193 15.33 14.11 -15.10
CA LYS A 193 16.66 13.50 -15.28
C LYS A 193 16.86 12.28 -14.38
N GLN A 194 16.83 11.12 -15.04
CA GLN A 194 17.44 9.82 -14.72
C GLN A 194 17.40 9.37 -13.24
N LEU A 195 16.49 8.45 -12.93
CA LEU A 195 16.56 7.60 -11.74
C LEU A 195 16.99 6.18 -12.16
N PRO A 196 17.96 5.56 -11.47
CA PRO A 196 18.49 4.25 -11.83
C PRO A 196 17.50 3.11 -11.54
N LEU A 197 17.47 2.12 -12.44
CA LEU A 197 16.67 0.91 -12.35
C LEU A 197 17.19 -0.03 -11.25
N ALA A 198 16.44 -0.23 -10.17
CA ALA A 198 16.37 -1.48 -9.41
C ALA A 198 15.28 -1.37 -8.34
N LEU A 199 14.14 -2.01 -8.55
CA LEU A 199 12.90 -1.51 -7.98
C LEU A 199 11.91 -2.72 -7.75
N ARG A 200 11.13 -2.80 -6.62
CA ARG A 200 10.08 -3.80 -6.23
C ARG A 200 8.95 -3.20 -5.34
N THR A 201 7.65 -3.59 -5.45
CA THR A 201 6.45 -2.91 -4.86
C THR A 201 5.88 -3.45 -3.54
N VAL A 202 5.07 -2.61 -2.86
CA VAL A 202 3.93 -2.96 -1.97
C VAL A 202 2.84 -1.88 -2.08
N ASP A 203 1.60 -2.26 -2.37
CA ASP A 203 0.46 -1.35 -2.49
C ASP A 203 -0.28 -1.18 -1.14
N CYS A 204 0.31 -0.30 -0.35
CA CYS A 204 -0.29 0.72 0.49
C CYS A 204 -1.60 0.61 1.29
N VAL A 205 -1.76 1.64 2.12
CA VAL A 205 -1.97 1.55 3.56
C VAL A 205 -3.01 2.61 3.94
N CYS A 206 -4.16 2.21 4.48
CA CYS A 206 -5.03 3.14 5.18
C CYS A 206 -4.57 3.28 6.62
N ALA A 207 -4.29 4.51 7.04
CA ALA A 207 -3.91 4.88 8.39
C ALA A 207 -5.08 5.59 9.08
N CYS A 208 -5.53 5.04 10.21
CA CYS A 208 -6.48 5.69 11.13
C CYS A 208 -5.69 6.22 12.33
N GLU A 209 -5.73 7.52 12.62
CA GLU A 209 -5.09 8.14 13.80
C GLU A 209 -6.04 8.10 15.01
N ALA A 210 -5.57 7.76 16.21
CA ALA A 210 -6.41 7.75 17.43
C ALA A 210 -6.52 9.13 18.09
#